data_AF-A0A7Z0NG24-F1
#
_entry.id   AF-A0A7Z0NG24-F1
#
_cell.length_a   1.000
_cell.length_b   1.000
_cell.length_c   1.000
_cell.angle_alpha   90.00
_cell.angle_beta   90.00
_cell.angle_gamma   90.00
#
_symmetry.space_group_name_H-M   'P 1'
#
loop_
_entity.id
_entity.type
_entity.pdbx_description
1 polymer ?
#
loop_
_entity_poly.entity_id
_entity_poly.type
_entity_poly.pdbx_seq_one_letter_code
_entity_poly.pdbx_strand_id
1 'polypeptide(L)'
;MASAEMSVRELMHLDAELARKQARQRLKTAGPQLDVPAASGNPALHVAAIYGVGRKLLAEVVIGSRSHIYMRGRALPVGGTASPSTYLLRGISGSCVHLERTGDSQTLCLRPSLWAAKP
;
A
#
# COMPACT_ATOMS: atom_id res chain seq x y z
N MET A 1 -48.47 19.73 -7.35
CA MET A 1 -47.15 19.14 -7.09
C MET A 1 -46.13 20.22 -7.38
N ALA A 2 -45.62 20.90 -6.35
CA ALA A 2 -44.71 22.04 -6.52
C ALA A 2 -43.28 21.52 -6.70
N SER A 3 -42.73 21.67 -7.91
CA SER A 3 -41.32 21.43 -8.19
C SER A 3 -40.50 22.40 -7.35
N ALA A 4 -39.69 21.89 -6.44
CA ALA A 4 -38.75 22.72 -5.71
C ALA A 4 -37.71 23.27 -6.69
N GLU A 5 -37.86 24.52 -7.12
CA GLU A 5 -36.76 25.29 -7.69
C GLU A 5 -35.72 25.48 -6.58
N MET A 6 -34.79 24.54 -6.47
CA MET A 6 -33.61 24.71 -5.63
C MET A 6 -32.66 25.67 -6.34
N SER A 7 -32.25 26.72 -5.64
CA SER A 7 -31.25 27.63 -6.17
C SER A 7 -29.93 26.89 -6.37
N VAL A 8 -29.19 27.22 -7.42
CA VAL A 8 -27.81 26.71 -7.64
C VAL A 8 -26.95 26.91 -6.38
N ARG A 9 -27.18 28.00 -5.62
CA ARG A 9 -26.47 28.27 -4.37
C ARG A 9 -26.76 27.22 -3.29
N GLU A 10 -28.01 26.80 -3.17
CA GLU A 10 -28.41 25.78 -2.19
C GLU A 10 -27.85 24.42 -2.56
N LEU A 11 -27.89 24.08 -3.86
CA LEU A 11 -27.30 22.84 -4.35
C LEU A 11 -25.79 22.77 -4.06
N MET A 12 -25.05 23.85 -4.33
CA MET A 12 -23.61 23.92 -4.04
C MET A 12 -23.32 23.82 -2.54
N HIS A 13 -24.20 24.35 -1.69
CA HIS A 13 -24.04 24.22 -0.24
C HIS A 13 -24.21 22.77 0.22
N LEU A 14 -25.21 22.08 -0.32
CA LEU A 14 -25.45 20.66 -0.02
C LEU A 14 -24.30 19.77 -0.52
N ASP A 15 -23.77 20.04 -1.71
CA ASP A 15 -22.62 19.32 -2.25
C ASP A 15 -21.37 19.51 -1.39
N ALA A 16 -21.11 20.74 -0.93
CA ALA A 16 -20.00 21.03 -0.04
C ALA A 16 -20.11 20.29 1.31
N GLU A 17 -21.31 20.18 1.87
CA GLU A 17 -21.55 19.42 3.09
C GLU A 17 -21.33 17.92 2.91
N LEU A 18 -21.80 17.35 1.80
CA LEU A 18 -21.60 15.95 1.45
C LEU A 18 -20.12 15.63 1.26
N ALA A 19 -19.39 16.45 0.50
CA ALA A 19 -17.96 16.31 0.29
C ALA A 19 -17.20 16.33 1.63
N ARG A 20 -17.56 17.23 2.54
CA ARG A 20 -16.94 17.31 3.87
C ARG A 20 -17.26 16.08 4.74
N LYS A 21 -18.48 15.56 4.70
CA LYS A 21 -18.86 14.32 5.41
C LYS A 21 -18.09 13.13 4.88
N GLN A 22 -17.96 13.00 3.56
CA GLN A 22 -17.18 11.95 2.91
C GLN A 22 -15.68 12.05 3.26
N ALA A 23 -15.11 13.25 3.23
CA ALA A 23 -13.71 13.46 3.63
C ALA A 23 -13.47 13.07 5.10
N ARG A 24 -14.39 13.43 6.01
CA ARG A 24 -14.34 13.02 7.41
C ARG A 24 -14.53 11.51 7.60
N GLN A 25 -15.43 10.89 6.85
CA GLN A 25 -15.59 9.44 6.87
C GLN A 25 -14.32 8.75 6.38
N ARG A 26 -13.73 9.20 5.26
CA ARG A 26 -12.44 8.73 4.78
C ARG A 26 -11.34 8.89 5.82
N LEU A 27 -11.27 10.00 6.55
CA LEU A 27 -10.29 10.18 7.63
C LEU A 27 -10.53 9.23 8.82
N LYS A 28 -11.79 8.88 9.11
CA LYS A 28 -12.18 7.95 10.18
C LYS A 28 -11.98 6.48 9.79
N THR A 29 -12.25 6.14 8.52
CA THR A 29 -12.01 4.80 7.97
C THR A 29 -10.58 4.61 7.50
N ALA A 30 -9.84 5.69 7.23
CA ALA A 30 -8.39 5.72 7.02
C ALA A 30 -7.61 5.72 8.34
N GLY A 31 -8.05 4.92 9.32
CA GLY A 31 -7.07 4.02 9.93
C GLY A 31 -6.47 3.18 8.80
N PRO A 32 -5.17 2.83 8.82
CA PRO A 32 -4.44 2.42 7.62
C PRO A 32 -5.03 1.15 7.01
N GLN A 33 -5.98 1.31 6.09
CA GLN A 33 -6.66 0.25 5.40
C GLN A 33 -6.63 0.57 3.92
N LEU A 34 -5.51 0.20 3.32
CA LEU A 34 -5.45 -0.14 1.91
C LEU A 34 -6.24 -1.45 1.78
N ASP A 35 -7.44 -1.35 1.19
CA ASP A 35 -8.23 -2.52 0.79
C ASP A 35 -7.46 -3.26 -0.32
N VAL A 36 -6.63 -4.22 0.10
CA VAL A 36 -6.06 -5.24 -0.77
C VAL A 36 -6.72 -6.56 -0.34
N PRO A 37 -7.39 -7.30 -1.23
CA PRO A 37 -7.96 -8.58 -0.89
C PRO A 37 -6.82 -9.50 -0.44
N ALA A 38 -6.81 -9.78 0.86
CA ALA A 38 -5.84 -10.63 1.53
C ALA A 38 -5.91 -12.04 0.93
N ALA A 39 -4.93 -12.36 0.12
CA ALA A 39 -4.77 -13.71 -0.36
C ALA A 39 -3.79 -14.44 0.53
N SER A 40 -4.35 -15.40 1.30
CA SER A 40 -3.68 -16.51 1.99
C SER A 40 -2.19 -16.30 2.24
N GLY A 41 -1.90 -15.52 3.27
CA GLY A 41 -0.58 -15.05 3.65
C GLY A 41 -0.80 -13.79 4.46
N ASN A 42 -0.33 -13.80 5.71
CA ASN A 42 -0.52 -12.76 6.72
C ASN A 42 -0.79 -11.35 6.12
N PRO A 43 -2.01 -10.76 6.26
CA PRO A 43 -2.39 -9.52 5.56
C PRO A 43 -1.50 -8.31 5.88
N ALA A 44 -0.70 -8.43 6.94
CA ALA A 44 0.30 -7.46 7.34
C ALA A 44 1.61 -7.52 6.52
N LEU A 45 1.80 -8.41 5.54
CA LEU A 45 3.06 -8.47 4.80
C LEU A 45 2.85 -8.71 3.29
N HIS A 46 3.07 -7.68 2.48
CA HIS A 46 2.97 -7.77 1.02
C HIS A 46 3.90 -6.79 0.30
N VAL A 47 4.21 -7.07 -0.96
CA VAL A 47 4.98 -6.17 -1.83
C VAL A 47 4.01 -5.20 -2.50
N ALA A 48 4.23 -3.90 -2.33
CA ALA A 48 3.44 -2.86 -2.98
C ALA A 48 3.95 -2.61 -4.40
N ALA A 49 5.27 -2.51 -4.58
CA ALA A 49 5.89 -2.22 -5.88
C ALA A 49 7.32 -2.76 -5.97
N ILE A 50 7.78 -3.00 -7.19
CA ILE A 50 9.18 -3.25 -7.54
C ILE A 50 9.51 -2.30 -8.69
N TYR A 51 10.56 -1.51 -8.54
CA TYR A 51 10.93 -0.46 -9.50
C TYR A 51 12.44 -0.27 -9.58
N GLY A 52 12.86 0.38 -10.67
CA GLY A 52 14.27 0.54 -11.00
C GLY A 52 14.82 -0.65 -11.79
N VAL A 53 16.11 -0.58 -12.11
CA VAL A 53 16.78 -1.55 -12.99
C VAL A 53 18.20 -1.84 -12.50
N GLY A 54 18.68 -3.05 -12.80
CA GLY A 54 20.05 -3.44 -12.46
C GLY A 54 20.37 -3.23 -10.97
N ARG A 55 21.52 -2.62 -10.68
CA ARG A 55 22.00 -2.41 -9.30
C ARG A 55 21.12 -1.47 -8.46
N LYS A 56 20.25 -0.68 -9.09
CA LYS A 56 19.30 0.23 -8.41
C LYS A 56 17.88 -0.34 -8.39
N LEU A 57 17.73 -1.67 -8.35
CA LEU A 57 16.43 -2.30 -8.20
C LEU A 57 15.96 -2.13 -6.75
N LEU A 58 14.78 -1.54 -6.57
CA LEU A 58 14.14 -1.31 -5.30
C LEU A 58 12.82 -2.09 -5.23
N ALA A 59 12.47 -2.50 -4.01
CA ALA A 59 11.18 -3.10 -3.70
C ALA A 59 10.56 -2.39 -2.51
N GLU A 60 9.31 -1.99 -2.64
CA GLU A 60 8.50 -1.46 -1.57
C GLU A 60 7.70 -2.58 -0.94
N VAL A 61 7.93 -2.82 0.35
CA VAL A 61 7.27 -3.87 1.14
C VAL A 61 6.50 -3.23 2.27
N VAL A 62 5.21 -3.52 2.35
CA VAL A 62 4.35 -3.08 3.43
C VAL A 62 4.38 -4.13 4.54
N ILE A 63 4.73 -3.67 5.74
CA ILE A 63 4.81 -4.48 6.96
C ILE A 63 3.88 -3.83 8.00
N GLY A 64 2.75 -4.47 8.27
CA GLY A 64 1.63 -3.89 9.02
C GLY A 64 1.09 -2.66 8.29
N SER A 65 1.25 -1.49 8.91
CA SER A 65 0.85 -0.19 8.36
C SER A 65 2.00 0.65 7.82
N ARG A 66 3.24 0.11 7.82
CA ARG A 66 4.44 0.85 7.43
C ARG A 66 5.03 0.32 6.14
N SER A 67 5.31 1.22 5.21
CA SER A 67 6.07 0.92 4.01
C SER A 67 7.57 0.96 4.29
N HIS A 68 8.29 -0.06 3.81
CA HIS A 68 9.74 -0.17 3.89
C HIS A 68 10.31 -0.37 2.49
N ILE A 69 11.33 0.42 2.16
CA ILE A 69 11.99 0.35 0.85
C ILE A 69 13.24 -0.51 1.00
N TYR A 70 13.31 -1.60 0.26
CA TYR A 70 14.48 -2.47 0.16
C TYR A 70 15.20 -2.24 -1.16
N MET A 71 16.53 -2.31 -1.13
CA MET A 71 17.37 -2.13 -2.33
C MET A 71 18.20 -3.39 -2.55
N ARG A 72 18.25 -3.86 -3.80
CA ARG A 72 19.03 -5.04 -4.17
C ARG A 72 20.50 -4.88 -3.75
N GLY A 73 21.03 -5.88 -3.06
CA GLY A 73 22.40 -5.87 -2.52
C GLY A 73 22.53 -5.24 -1.13
N ARG A 74 21.44 -4.76 -0.52
CA ARG A 74 21.39 -4.33 0.88
C ARG A 74 20.40 -5.19 1.65
N ALA A 75 20.85 -5.76 2.76
CA ALA A 75 19.99 -6.59 3.62
C ALA A 75 18.96 -5.76 4.37
N LEU A 76 19.31 -4.54 4.80
CA LEU A 76 18.42 -3.66 5.56
C LEU A 76 17.62 -2.73 4.64
N PRO A 77 16.42 -2.29 5.09
CA PRO A 77 15.67 -1.28 4.37
C PRO A 77 16.40 0.06 4.37
N VAL A 78 16.18 0.84 3.33
CA VAL A 78 16.74 2.19 3.16
C VAL A 78 16.25 3.08 4.30
N GLY A 79 17.20 3.65 5.05
CA GLY A 79 16.90 4.49 6.22
C GLY A 79 16.43 3.73 7.46
N GLY A 80 16.36 2.40 7.41
CA GLY A 80 16.00 1.58 8.57
C GLY A 80 17.22 1.16 9.40
N THR A 81 16.98 0.88 10.66
CA THR A 81 17.97 0.34 11.59
C THR A 81 17.80 -1.18 11.75
N ALA A 82 18.90 -1.88 12.02
CA ALA A 82 18.85 -3.30 12.32
C ALA A 82 18.16 -3.52 13.68
N SER A 83 17.05 -4.26 13.67
CA SER A 83 16.36 -4.75 14.86
C SER A 83 16.16 -6.25 14.69
N PRO A 84 16.11 -7.05 15.78
CA PRO A 84 15.77 -8.47 15.71
C PRO A 84 14.39 -8.76 15.08
N SER A 85 13.53 -7.75 14.96
CA SER A 85 12.23 -7.83 14.26
C SER A 85 12.28 -7.36 12.80
N THR A 86 13.42 -6.86 12.32
CA THR A 86 13.59 -6.34 10.96
C THR A 86 13.73 -7.49 9.97
N TYR A 87 12.96 -7.43 8.88
CA TYR A 87 13.13 -8.37 7.77
C TYR A 87 14.40 -8.02 6.98
N LEU A 88 15.18 -9.04 6.66
CA LEU A 88 16.39 -8.92 5.87
C LEU A 88 16.12 -9.30 4.43
N LEU A 89 16.50 -8.44 3.49
CA LEU A 89 16.42 -8.75 2.07
C LEU A 89 17.51 -9.76 1.70
N ARG A 90 17.09 -10.91 1.18
CA ARG A 90 17.99 -11.89 0.56
C ARG A 90 18.15 -11.66 -0.93
N GLY A 91 17.09 -11.25 -1.61
CA GLY A 91 17.14 -10.95 -3.03
C GLY A 91 15.83 -10.46 -3.59
N ILE A 92 15.90 -9.90 -4.80
CA ILE A 92 14.74 -9.52 -5.61
C ILE A 92 14.91 -10.24 -6.95
N SER A 93 13.94 -11.07 -7.31
CA SER A 93 13.96 -11.92 -8.51
C SER A 93 12.64 -11.76 -9.28
N GLY A 94 12.72 -11.19 -10.48
CA GLY A 94 11.54 -10.93 -11.31
C GLY A 94 10.51 -10.07 -10.58
N SER A 95 9.31 -10.61 -10.38
CA SER A 95 8.21 -9.99 -9.64
C SER A 95 8.18 -10.36 -8.15
N CYS A 96 9.18 -11.08 -7.63
CA CYS A 96 9.22 -11.59 -6.27
C CYS A 96 10.36 -11.01 -5.43
N VAL A 97 10.10 -10.83 -4.14
CA VAL A 97 11.01 -10.34 -3.12
C VAL A 97 11.20 -11.44 -2.08
N HIS A 98 12.45 -11.80 -1.80
CA HIS A 98 12.81 -12.78 -0.80
C HIS A 98 13.30 -12.07 0.46
N LEU A 99 12.54 -12.24 1.54
CA LEU A 99 12.83 -11.69 2.86
C LEU A 99 13.13 -12.84 3.83
N GLU A 100 13.95 -12.57 4.83
CA GLU A 100 14.20 -13.49 5.92
C GLU A 100 14.08 -12.78 7.27
N ARG A 101 13.48 -13.45 8.24
CA ARG A 101 13.37 -12.96 9.61
C ARG A 101 13.57 -14.12 10.57
N THR A 102 14.58 -14.01 11.43
CA THR A 102 14.83 -15.00 12.51
C THR A 102 14.92 -16.45 12.02
N GLY A 103 15.40 -16.68 10.80
CA GLY A 103 15.49 -18.00 10.17
C GLY A 103 14.29 -18.39 9.28
N ASP A 104 13.18 -17.66 9.36
CA ASP A 104 12.04 -17.86 8.47
C ASP A 104 12.21 -17.08 7.16
N SER A 105 12.31 -17.82 6.05
CA SER A 105 12.35 -17.24 4.71
C SER A 105 10.94 -17.06 4.15
N GLN A 106 10.60 -15.82 3.77
CA GLN A 106 9.32 -15.46 3.17
C GLN A 106 9.53 -14.92 1.76
N THR A 107 8.82 -15.49 0.80
CA THR A 107 8.82 -15.01 -0.58
C THR A 107 7.50 -14.31 -0.86
N LEU A 108 7.58 -13.05 -1.25
CA LEU A 108 6.43 -12.21 -1.55
C LEU A 108 6.48 -11.83 -3.02
N CYS A 109 5.45 -12.14 -3.78
CA CYS A 109 5.39 -11.81 -5.20
C CYS A 109 4.33 -10.75 -5.48
N LEU A 110 4.65 -9.83 -6.38
CA LEU A 110 3.67 -8.95 -6.99
C LEU A 110 2.68 -9.80 -7.77
N ARG A 111 1.39 -9.65 -7.43
CA ARG A 111 0.32 -10.24 -8.20
C ARG A 111 0.02 -9.34 -9.40
N PRO A 112 -0.08 -9.90 -10.62
CA PRO A 112 -0.48 -9.15 -11.80
C PRO A 112 -1.88 -8.51 -11.71
N SER A 113 -2.66 -8.71 -10.64
CA SER A 113 -3.97 -8.06 -10.52
C SER A 113 -3.91 -6.54 -10.29
N LEU A 114 -2.72 -5.96 -10.02
CA LEU A 114 -2.53 -4.52 -9.80
C LEU A 114 -2.49 -3.65 -11.07
N TRP A 115 -2.35 -4.24 -12.28
CA TRP A 115 -2.41 -3.48 -13.54
C TRP A 115 -3.79 -3.55 -14.22
N ALA A 116 -4.74 -4.29 -13.65
CA ALA A 116 -6.14 -4.33 -14.10
C ALA A 116 -6.99 -3.22 -13.45
N ALA A 117 -6.44 -2.00 -13.32
CA ALA A 117 -7.29 -0.82 -13.14
C ALA A 117 -8.00 -0.59 -14.48
N LYS A 118 -9.24 -1.06 -14.55
CA LYS A 118 -10.13 -1.12 -15.72
C LYS A 118 -10.27 0.27 -16.41
N PRO A 119 -10.38 0.33 -17.75
CA PRO A 119 -10.46 1.57 -18.55
C PRO A 119 -11.65 2.47 -18.22
#